data_AF-A0A0J1FXP0-F1
#
_entry.id   AF-A0A0J1FXP0-F1
#
_cell.length_a   1.000
_cell.length_b   1.000
_cell.length_c   1.000
_cell.angle_alpha   90.00
_cell.angle_beta   90.00
_cell.angle_gamma   90.00
#
_symmetry.space_group_name_H-M   'P 1'
#
loop_
_entity.id
_entity.type
_entity.pdbx_description
1 polymer ?
#
loop_
_entity_poly.entity_id
_entity_poly.type
_entity_poly.pdbx_seq_one_letter_code
_entity_poly.pdbx_strand_id
1 'polypeptide(L)'
;MMNVNSKVKINSQKIKQLTRAQVTALEKTAEALHTEEVQAQVIPRDTGALQNEGSFVDYSEAGTGRVSLVSSTPYARKLYYHPEYGFQTDENPNAKGKWHEDWLPGGKNKDFAKKAYQEFYKKEAGL
;
A
#
# COMPACT_ATOMS: atom_id res chain seq x y z
N MET A 1 -52.26 13.76 -14.78
CA MET A 1 -50.95 13.19 -14.36
C MET A 1 -49.86 13.94 -15.07
N MET A 2 -48.89 14.49 -14.33
CA MET A 2 -47.79 15.27 -14.89
C MET A 2 -46.61 14.33 -15.14
N ASN A 3 -46.26 14.10 -16.40
CA ASN A 3 -45.11 13.29 -16.77
C ASN A 3 -43.86 14.16 -16.82
N VAL A 4 -42.89 13.85 -15.97
CA VAL A 4 -41.59 14.51 -15.95
C VAL A 4 -40.59 13.60 -16.67
N ASN A 5 -39.84 14.15 -17.63
CA ASN A 5 -38.85 13.40 -18.39
C ASN A 5 -37.48 14.07 -18.22
N SER A 6 -36.48 13.32 -17.77
CA SER A 6 -35.10 13.79 -17.58
C SER A 6 -34.17 13.04 -18.53
N LYS A 7 -33.31 13.79 -19.24
CA LYS A 7 -32.29 13.24 -20.14
C LYS A 7 -30.91 13.47 -19.53
N VAL A 8 -30.23 12.39 -19.15
CA VAL A 8 -28.85 12.41 -18.65
C VAL A 8 -27.88 12.07 -19.78
N LYS A 9 -26.83 12.87 -19.95
CA LYS A 9 -25.71 12.58 -20.88
C LYS A 9 -24.46 12.20 -20.07
N ILE A 10 -23.98 10.98 -20.29
CA ILE A 10 -22.81 10.44 -19.59
C ILE A 10 -21.55 10.67 -20.42
N ASN A 11 -20.50 11.23 -19.79
CA ASN A 11 -19.18 11.31 -20.41
C ASN A 11 -18.39 10.00 -20.18
N SER A 12 -18.63 9.01 -21.04
CA SER A 12 -18.00 7.69 -20.92
C SER A 12 -16.48 7.72 -21.06
N GLN A 13 -15.91 8.69 -21.78
CA GLN A 13 -14.46 8.86 -21.88
C GLN A 13 -13.86 9.30 -20.54
N LYS A 14 -14.49 10.29 -19.88
CA LYS A 14 -14.05 10.74 -18.55
C LYS A 14 -14.19 9.64 -17.52
N ILE A 15 -15.26 8.84 -17.56
CA ILE A 15 -15.41 7.68 -16.67
C ILE A 15 -14.24 6.71 -16.84
N LYS A 16 -13.89 6.33 -18.08
CA LYS A 16 -12.74 5.44 -18.34
C LYS A 16 -11.42 6.02 -17.82
N GLN A 17 -11.22 7.33 -17.95
CA GLN A 17 -10.05 8.01 -17.39
C GLN A 17 -10.02 7.88 -15.86
N LEU A 18 -11.14 8.18 -15.19
CA LEU A 18 -11.25 8.09 -13.73
C LEU A 18 -11.01 6.65 -13.24
N THR A 19 -11.58 5.64 -13.92
CA THR A 19 -11.36 4.24 -13.58
C THR A 19 -9.88 3.84 -13.70
N ARG A 20 -9.18 4.28 -14.75
CA ARG A 20 -7.73 4.03 -14.88
C ARG A 20 -6.93 4.74 -13.79
N ALA A 21 -7.28 5.98 -13.48
CA ALA A 21 -6.64 6.75 -12.43
C ALA A 21 -6.79 6.08 -11.05
N GLN A 22 -7.90 5.38 -10.77
CA GLN A 22 -8.07 4.62 -9.54
C GLN A 22 -7.03 3.49 -9.43
N VAL A 23 -6.84 2.72 -10.50
CA VAL A 23 -5.85 1.61 -10.54
C VAL A 23 -4.43 2.16 -10.36
N THR A 24 -4.05 3.16 -11.15
CA THR A 24 -2.70 3.75 -11.05
C THR A 24 -2.44 4.41 -9.70
N ALA A 25 -3.46 5.07 -9.11
CA ALA A 25 -3.32 5.64 -7.77
C ALA A 25 -3.09 4.56 -6.72
N LEU A 26 -3.80 3.43 -6.83
CA LEU A 26 -3.65 2.30 -5.92
C LEU A 26 -2.24 1.69 -6.00
N GLU A 27 -1.71 1.47 -7.21
CA GLU A 27 -0.35 0.97 -7.44
C GLU A 27 0.70 1.92 -6.81
N LYS A 28 0.57 3.23 -7.05
CA LYS A 28 1.46 4.24 -6.47
C LYS A 28 1.36 4.31 -4.95
N THR A 29 0.17 4.14 -4.38
CA THR A 29 -0.01 4.07 -2.92
C THR A 29 0.75 2.92 -2.31
N ALA A 30 0.73 1.74 -2.93
CA ALA A 30 1.46 0.59 -2.42
C ALA A 30 2.98 0.76 -2.53
N GLU A 31 3.51 1.33 -3.63
CA GLU A 31 4.93 1.68 -3.74
C GLU A 31 5.37 2.69 -2.67
N ALA A 32 4.55 3.72 -2.47
CA ALA A 32 4.82 4.73 -1.45
C ALA A 32 4.83 4.10 -0.05
N LEU A 33 3.91 3.18 0.24
CA LEU A 33 3.86 2.46 1.50
C LEU A 33 5.09 1.55 1.68
N HIS A 34 5.49 0.83 0.63
CA HIS A 34 6.70 0.00 0.67
C HIS A 34 7.95 0.84 0.95
N THR A 35 8.08 1.98 0.28
CA THR A 35 9.19 2.92 0.49
C THR A 35 9.19 3.47 1.92
N GLU A 36 8.04 3.89 2.42
CA GLU A 36 7.86 4.41 3.78
C GLU A 36 8.25 3.37 4.83
N GLU A 37 7.88 2.10 4.64
CA GLU A 37 8.24 1.00 5.56
C GLU A 37 9.75 0.72 5.57
N VAL A 38 10.39 0.74 4.39
CA VAL A 38 11.84 0.62 4.26
C VAL A 38 12.54 1.79 4.96
N GLN A 39 12.05 3.02 4.77
CA GLN A 39 12.60 4.23 5.40
C GLN A 39 12.38 4.26 6.92
N ALA A 40 11.32 3.66 7.41
CA ALA A 40 11.08 3.52 8.85
C ALA A 40 12.07 2.54 9.51
N GLN A 41 12.81 1.74 8.72
CA GLN A 41 13.82 0.79 9.20
C GLN A 41 13.26 -0.20 10.24
N VAL A 42 12.04 -0.70 10.00
CA VAL A 42 11.30 -1.57 10.94
C VAL A 42 11.43 -3.07 10.63
N ILE A 43 11.85 -3.42 9.43
CA ILE A 43 11.99 -4.82 8.99
C ILE A 43 13.30 -5.39 9.56
N PRO A 44 13.31 -6.59 10.19
CA PRO A 44 14.54 -7.24 10.61
C PRO A 44 15.50 -7.46 9.43
N ARG A 45 16.77 -7.05 9.60
CA ARG A 45 17.76 -7.04 8.53
C ARG A 45 19.11 -7.57 9.01
N ASP A 46 19.65 -8.50 8.22
CA ASP A 46 21.02 -9.00 8.30
C ASP A 46 21.65 -8.87 6.90
N THR A 47 21.46 -9.86 6.02
CA THR A 47 21.94 -9.80 4.62
C THR A 47 21.12 -8.89 3.69
N GLY A 48 19.93 -8.44 4.14
CA GLY A 48 18.98 -7.68 3.32
C GLY A 48 17.93 -8.51 2.57
N ALA A 49 18.07 -9.85 2.56
CA ALA A 49 17.22 -10.75 1.76
C ALA A 49 15.70 -10.57 1.99
N LEU A 50 15.27 -10.30 3.23
CA LEU A 50 13.86 -10.09 3.54
C LEU A 50 13.34 -8.75 3.00
N GLN A 51 14.12 -7.68 3.17
CA GLN A 51 13.68 -6.32 2.84
C GLN A 51 13.79 -6.04 1.34
N ASN A 52 14.85 -6.50 0.68
CA ASN A 52 15.19 -6.08 -0.69
C ASN A 52 14.53 -6.99 -1.75
N GLU A 53 14.74 -8.31 -1.68
CA GLU A 53 14.16 -9.27 -2.64
C GLU A 53 12.88 -9.91 -2.09
N GLY A 54 12.83 -10.09 -0.78
CA GLY A 54 11.78 -10.81 -0.10
C GLY A 54 10.48 -10.03 0.07
N SER A 55 10.54 -8.70 0.06
CA SER A 55 9.38 -7.82 0.30
C SER A 55 9.12 -6.93 -0.91
N PHE A 56 7.95 -7.05 -1.51
CA PHE A 56 7.60 -6.34 -2.74
C PHE A 56 6.11 -6.07 -2.84
N VAL A 57 5.74 -5.15 -3.73
CA VAL A 57 4.33 -4.90 -4.05
C VAL A 57 3.86 -5.85 -5.15
N ASP A 58 2.74 -6.52 -4.90
CA ASP A 58 2.01 -7.35 -5.86
C ASP A 58 0.84 -6.58 -6.48
N TYR A 59 0.92 -6.43 -7.80
CA TYR A 59 -0.04 -5.73 -8.66
C TYR A 59 -1.03 -6.63 -9.38
N SER A 60 -0.94 -7.95 -9.20
CA SER A 60 -1.70 -8.95 -9.98
C SER A 60 -3.21 -8.70 -9.96
N GLU A 61 -3.73 -8.08 -8.91
CA GLU A 61 -5.16 -7.78 -8.73
C GLU A 61 -5.49 -6.28 -8.77
N ALA A 62 -4.57 -5.42 -9.20
CA ALA A 62 -4.76 -3.96 -9.19
C ALA A 62 -6.01 -3.55 -10.00
N GLY A 63 -6.27 -4.26 -11.11
CA GLY A 63 -7.46 -4.06 -11.95
C GLY A 63 -8.80 -4.37 -11.26
N THR A 64 -8.79 -5.11 -10.14
CA THR A 64 -9.97 -5.39 -9.31
C THR A 64 -10.05 -4.48 -8.08
N GLY A 65 -9.10 -3.55 -7.91
CA GLY A 65 -9.04 -2.64 -6.78
C GLY A 65 -8.26 -3.17 -5.57
N ARG A 66 -7.39 -4.19 -5.77
CA ARG A 66 -6.52 -4.72 -4.71
C ARG A 66 -5.05 -4.73 -5.13
N VAL A 67 -4.19 -4.25 -4.24
CA VAL A 67 -2.73 -4.42 -4.30
C VAL A 67 -2.27 -4.93 -2.95
N SER A 68 -1.18 -5.67 -2.92
CA SER A 68 -0.67 -6.27 -1.69
C SER A 68 0.81 -5.94 -1.50
N LEU A 69 1.22 -5.59 -0.28
CA LEU A 69 2.63 -5.59 0.11
C LEU A 69 2.94 -6.97 0.70
N VAL A 70 3.88 -7.69 0.10
CA VAL A 70 4.10 -9.11 0.36
C VAL A 70 5.53 -9.35 0.81
N SER A 71 5.72 -9.99 1.96
CA SER A 71 7.00 -10.57 2.37
C SER A 71 6.98 -12.10 2.16
N SER A 72 7.65 -12.57 1.12
CA SER A 72 7.54 -13.94 0.60
C SER A 72 8.61 -14.92 1.08
N THR A 73 9.62 -14.47 1.83
CA THR A 73 10.68 -15.38 2.28
C THR A 73 10.12 -16.45 3.23
N PRO A 74 10.65 -17.69 3.22
CA PRO A 74 10.12 -18.79 4.02
C PRO A 74 10.07 -18.49 5.53
N TYR A 75 10.96 -17.64 6.02
CA TYR A 75 11.07 -17.27 7.43
C TYR A 75 10.32 -15.98 7.79
N ALA A 76 9.78 -15.22 6.82
CA ALA A 76 9.11 -13.94 7.07
C ALA A 76 7.98 -14.09 8.10
N ARG A 77 7.12 -15.11 7.95
CA ARG A 77 6.02 -15.40 8.88
C ARG A 77 6.52 -15.62 10.32
N LYS A 78 7.62 -16.35 10.48
CA LYS A 78 8.21 -16.63 11.81
C LYS A 78 8.74 -15.35 12.45
N LEU A 79 9.38 -14.46 11.69
CA LEU A 79 9.84 -13.19 12.25
C LEU A 79 8.67 -12.23 12.54
N TYR A 80 7.66 -12.20 11.66
CA TYR A 80 6.54 -11.27 11.76
C TYR A 80 5.67 -11.53 12.99
N TYR A 81 5.31 -12.77 13.27
CA TYR A 81 4.37 -13.10 14.35
C TYR A 81 5.02 -13.33 15.71
N HIS A 82 6.34 -13.15 15.83
CA HIS A 82 7.10 -13.33 17.07
C HIS A 82 7.78 -12.02 17.51
N PRO A 83 7.00 -11.00 17.93
CA PRO A 83 7.55 -9.71 18.36
C PRO A 83 8.40 -9.80 19.65
N GLU A 84 8.34 -10.91 20.38
CA GLU A 84 9.13 -11.17 21.57
C GLU A 84 10.62 -11.44 21.29
N TYR A 85 11.00 -11.64 20.02
CA TYR A 85 12.39 -11.87 19.65
C TYR A 85 13.24 -10.60 19.82
N GLY A 86 14.48 -10.78 20.27
CA GLY A 86 15.49 -9.71 20.31
C GLY A 86 16.10 -9.51 18.92
N PHE A 87 15.43 -8.72 18.08
CA PHE A 87 15.93 -8.40 16.74
C PHE A 87 17.21 -7.56 16.81
N GLN A 88 18.19 -7.88 15.96
CA GLN A 88 19.38 -7.05 15.78
C GLN A 88 18.99 -5.69 15.16
N THR A 89 19.58 -4.62 15.67
CA THR A 89 19.24 -3.24 15.29
C THR A 89 20.40 -2.49 14.61
N ASP A 90 21.47 -3.20 14.23
CA ASP A 90 22.67 -2.57 13.66
C ASP A 90 22.39 -1.93 12.30
N GLU A 91 21.67 -2.64 11.42
CA GLU A 91 21.29 -2.16 10.09
C GLU A 91 19.98 -1.35 10.11
N ASN A 92 19.01 -1.84 10.86
CA ASN A 92 17.68 -1.26 10.99
C ASN A 92 17.37 -0.97 12.47
N PRO A 93 17.55 0.29 12.92
CA PRO A 93 17.43 0.64 14.34
C PRO A 93 16.05 0.36 14.96
N ASN A 94 15.00 0.31 14.14
CA ASN A 94 13.62 0.08 14.59
C ASN A 94 13.14 -1.35 14.31
N ALA A 95 14.05 -2.29 14.04
CA ALA A 95 13.72 -3.68 13.70
C ALA A 95 12.80 -4.32 14.75
N LYS A 96 11.66 -4.84 14.29
CA LYS A 96 10.65 -5.44 15.16
C LYS A 96 9.85 -6.52 14.43
N GLY A 97 9.20 -7.39 15.20
CA GLY A 97 8.09 -8.21 14.69
C GLY A 97 6.89 -7.32 14.35
N LYS A 98 5.91 -7.88 13.64
CA LYS A 98 4.72 -7.15 13.18
C LYS A 98 5.07 -5.80 12.54
N TRP A 99 6.09 -5.76 11.69
CA TRP A 99 6.65 -4.49 11.19
C TRP A 99 5.64 -3.61 10.44
N HIS A 100 4.54 -4.14 9.91
CA HIS A 100 3.45 -3.36 9.30
C HIS A 100 2.52 -2.65 10.32
N GLU A 101 2.60 -2.95 11.62
CA GLU A 101 1.65 -2.52 12.66
C GLU A 101 1.47 -0.99 12.70
N ASP A 102 2.52 -0.22 12.38
CA ASP A 102 2.45 1.23 12.37
C ASP A 102 1.46 1.77 11.33
N TRP A 103 1.23 1.06 10.21
CA TRP A 103 0.32 1.45 9.13
C TRP A 103 -1.03 0.73 9.19
N LEU A 104 -1.22 -0.21 10.11
CA LEU A 104 -2.48 -0.91 10.34
C LEU A 104 -3.43 -0.09 11.24
N PRO A 105 -4.73 -0.45 11.32
CA PRO A 105 -5.67 0.22 12.22
C PRO A 105 -5.17 0.26 13.66
N GLY A 106 -5.07 1.47 14.24
CA GLY A 106 -4.52 1.70 15.58
C GLY A 106 -3.04 2.11 15.59
N GLY A 107 -2.32 1.91 14.48
CA GLY A 107 -0.94 2.36 14.31
C GLY A 107 -0.81 3.88 14.12
N LYS A 108 0.40 4.40 14.36
CA LYS A 108 0.74 5.83 14.24
C LYS A 108 0.60 6.38 12.81
N ASN A 109 0.78 5.52 11.81
CA ASN A 109 0.74 5.82 10.38
C ASN A 109 -0.50 5.26 9.67
N LYS A 110 -1.55 4.87 10.43
CA LYS A 110 -2.80 4.26 9.89
C LYS A 110 -3.48 5.05 8.76
N ASP A 111 -3.30 6.37 8.72
CA ASP A 111 -3.92 7.24 7.71
C ASP A 111 -3.05 7.42 6.46
N PHE A 112 -1.83 6.89 6.43
CA PHE A 112 -0.87 7.09 5.34
C PHE A 112 -1.44 6.63 4.00
N ALA A 113 -1.88 5.37 3.91
CA ALA A 113 -2.37 4.80 2.65
C ALA A 113 -3.58 5.58 2.10
N LYS A 114 -4.48 6.01 2.98
CA LYS A 114 -5.65 6.83 2.61
C LYS A 114 -5.23 8.19 2.05
N LYS A 115 -4.30 8.87 2.71
CA LYS A 115 -3.80 10.20 2.28
C LYS A 115 -3.04 10.09 0.96
N ALA A 116 -2.11 9.15 0.85
CA ALA A 116 -1.35 8.88 -0.36
C ALA A 116 -2.28 8.57 -1.55
N TYR A 117 -3.28 7.70 -1.35
CA TYR A 117 -4.26 7.41 -2.40
C TYR A 117 -5.05 8.64 -2.85
N GLN A 118 -5.49 9.48 -1.91
CA GLN A 118 -6.22 10.71 -2.26
C GLN A 118 -5.37 11.67 -3.09
N GLU A 119 -4.09 11.83 -2.74
CA GLU A 119 -3.15 12.68 -3.47
C GLU A 119 -2.85 12.12 -4.86
N PHE A 120 -2.52 10.83 -4.96
CA PHE A 120 -2.25 10.19 -6.25
C PHE A 120 -3.50 10.18 -7.13
N TYR A 121 -4.67 9.87 -6.57
CA TYR A 121 -5.90 9.85 -7.36
C TYR A 121 -6.24 11.21 -7.94
N LYS A 122 -6.11 12.30 -7.17
CA LYS A 122 -6.30 13.66 -7.70
C LYS A 122 -5.35 13.95 -8.86
N LYS A 123 -4.07 13.62 -8.69
CA LYS A 123 -3.03 13.81 -9.70
C LYS A 123 -3.31 13.01 -10.98
N GLU A 124 -3.59 11.72 -10.87
CA GLU A 124 -3.85 10.84 -12.03
C GLU A 124 -5.19 11.12 -12.72
N ALA A 125 -6.21 11.56 -11.95
CA ALA A 125 -7.53 11.90 -12.47
C ALA A 125 -7.59 13.32 -13.11
N GLY A 126 -6.57 14.15 -12.88
CA GLY A 126 -6.54 15.56 -13.26
C GLY A 126 -7.61 16.38 -12.51
N LEU A 127 -7.69 16.20 -11.20
CA LEU A 127 -8.65 16.85 -10.28
C LEU A 127 -7.98 17.83 -9.32
#